data_AF-A0A1G8P9I1-F1
#
_entry.id   AF-A0A1G8P9I1-F1
#
_cell.length_a   1.000
_cell.length_b   1.000
_cell.length_c   1.000
_cell.angle_alpha   90.00
_cell.angle_beta   90.00
_cell.angle_gamma   90.00
#
_symmetry.space_group_name_H-M   'P 1'
#
loop_
_entity.id
_entity.type
_entity.pdbx_description
1 polymer ?
#
loop_
_entity_poly.entity_id
_entity_poly.type
_entity_poly.pdbx_seq_one_letter_code
_entity_poly.pdbx_strand_id
1 'polypeptide(L)'
;MPAMVGALAGCQTGQDTAKKNPEAGYNRCIAAVAVWSITLKHETSAFMGVSQERMPSLFCQRLRDAVLSGRITASDINSLQLNQPTEIWKVIKGK
;
A
#
# COMPACT_ATOMS: atom_id res chain seq x y z
N MET A 1 -10.93 1.90 8.87
CA MET A 1 -10.69 1.36 7.50
C MET A 1 -10.09 -0.06 7.60
N PRO A 2 -10.88 -1.08 7.98
CA PRO A 2 -10.38 -2.46 8.12
C PRO A 2 -10.00 -3.08 6.77
N ALA A 3 -10.71 -2.69 5.70
CA ALA A 3 -10.50 -3.21 4.36
C ALA A 3 -9.13 -2.82 3.76
N MET A 4 -8.66 -1.59 3.97
CA MET A 4 -7.32 -1.17 3.53
C MET A 4 -6.21 -1.86 4.33
N VAL A 5 -6.42 -2.14 5.62
CA VAL A 5 -5.47 -2.90 6.45
C VAL A 5 -5.32 -4.32 5.92
N GLY A 6 -6.42 -5.01 5.59
CA GLY A 6 -6.38 -6.34 4.99
C GLY A 6 -5.68 -6.36 3.62
N ALA A 7 -5.87 -5.30 2.84
CA ALA A 7 -5.20 -5.11 1.55
C ALA A 7 -3.68 -4.93 1.71
N LEU A 8 -3.24 -4.17 2.71
CA LEU A 8 -1.83 -3.94 3.04
C LEU A 8 -1.15 -5.19 3.62
N ALA A 9 -1.87 -6.00 4.39
CA ALA A 9 -1.37 -7.29 4.89
C ALA A 9 -1.06 -8.28 3.74
N GLY A 10 -1.82 -8.21 2.63
CA GLY A 10 -1.51 -8.96 1.40
C GLY A 10 -0.19 -8.54 0.72
N CYS A 11 0.32 -7.34 1.00
CA CYS A 11 1.64 -6.90 0.53
C CYS A 11 2.79 -7.41 1.42
N GLN A 12 2.48 -7.93 2.62
CA GLN A 12 3.47 -8.28 3.64
C GLN A 12 4.26 -9.55 3.31
N THR A 13 3.60 -10.55 2.70
CA THR A 13 4.25 -11.73 2.11
C THR A 13 5.25 -11.39 1.00
N GLY A 14 5.27 -10.14 0.55
CA GLY A 14 6.16 -9.65 -0.50
C GLY A 14 7.37 -8.86 -0.02
N GLN A 15 7.54 -8.50 1.25
CA GLN A 15 8.58 -7.53 1.64
C GLN A 15 10.02 -7.98 1.40
N ASP A 16 10.38 -9.23 1.73
CA ASP A 16 11.70 -9.78 1.40
C ASP A 16 11.90 -9.88 -0.11
N THR A 17 10.82 -10.09 -0.86
CA THR A 17 10.84 -10.11 -2.32
C THR A 17 10.89 -8.71 -2.91
N ALA A 18 10.30 -7.70 -2.26
CA ALA A 18 10.28 -6.31 -2.70
C ALA A 18 11.63 -5.62 -2.43
N LYS A 19 12.36 -6.03 -1.38
CA LYS A 19 13.75 -5.60 -1.18
C LYS A 19 14.70 -6.25 -2.20
N LYS A 20 14.50 -7.52 -2.55
CA LYS A 20 15.33 -8.25 -3.53
C LYS A 20 14.97 -7.94 -4.99
N ASN A 21 13.70 -7.67 -5.28
CA ASN A 21 13.18 -7.34 -6.59
C ASN A 21 12.00 -6.34 -6.47
N PRO A 22 12.32 -5.03 -6.37
CA PRO A 22 11.34 -3.97 -6.15
C PRO A 22 10.30 -3.86 -7.26
N GLU A 23 10.70 -4.18 -8.49
CA GLU A 23 9.82 -4.11 -9.67
C GLU A 23 8.79 -5.25 -9.68
N ALA A 24 9.22 -6.48 -9.37
CA ALA A 24 8.29 -7.60 -9.21
C ALA A 24 7.31 -7.37 -8.04
N GLY A 25 7.79 -6.75 -6.95
CA GLY A 25 6.93 -6.33 -5.82
C GLY A 25 5.89 -5.29 -6.24
N TYR A 26 6.29 -4.28 -7.01
CA TYR A 26 5.41 -3.24 -7.55
C TYR A 26 4.32 -3.81 -8.47
N ASN A 27 4.70 -4.67 -9.42
CA ASN A 27 3.76 -5.27 -10.36
C ASN A 27 2.73 -6.18 -9.65
N ARG A 28 3.16 -6.95 -8.64
CA ARG A 28 2.24 -7.74 -7.81
C ARG A 28 1.29 -6.87 -7.00
N CYS A 29 1.78 -5.74 -6.46
CA CYS A 29 0.92 -4.79 -5.77
C CYS A 29 -0.17 -4.26 -6.70
N ILE A 30 0.18 -3.82 -7.92
CA ILE A 30 -0.81 -3.34 -8.89
C ILE A 30 -1.87 -4.41 -9.19
N ALA A 31 -1.44 -5.65 -9.43
CA ALA A 31 -2.36 -6.77 -9.68
C ALA A 31 -3.31 -7.01 -8.50
N ALA A 32 -2.81 -6.94 -7.26
CA ALA A 32 -3.61 -7.09 -6.06
C ALA A 32 -4.61 -5.94 -5.88
N VAL A 33 -4.21 -4.68 -6.14
CA VAL A 33 -5.09 -3.51 -6.05
C VAL A 33 -6.12 -3.50 -7.19
N ALA A 34 -5.77 -4.02 -8.36
CA ALA A 34 -6.65 -4.09 -9.51
C ALA A 34 -7.91 -4.95 -9.25
N VAL A 35 -7.82 -5.95 -8.37
CA VAL A 35 -8.96 -6.83 -8.01
C VAL A 35 -9.77 -6.34 -6.80
N TRP A 36 -9.44 -5.17 -6.22
CA TRP A 36 -10.23 -4.60 -5.13
C TRP A 36 -11.66 -4.26 -5.55
N SER A 37 -12.58 -4.32 -4.59
CA SER A 37 -13.98 -3.91 -4.81
C SER A 37 -14.05 -2.43 -5.21
N ILE A 38 -15.09 -2.07 -5.96
CA ILE A 38 -15.33 -0.69 -6.41
C ILE A 38 -15.39 0.26 -5.21
N THR A 39 -16.06 -0.15 -4.12
CA THR A 39 -16.13 0.61 -2.88
C THR A 39 -14.75 0.87 -2.30
N LEU A 40 -13.90 -0.15 -2.21
CA LEU A 40 -12.56 0.01 -1.67
C LEU A 40 -11.68 0.90 -2.55
N LYS A 41 -11.80 0.78 -3.88
CA LYS A 41 -11.11 1.66 -4.82
C LYS A 41 -11.55 3.12 -4.66
N HIS A 42 -12.86 3.36 -4.51
CA HIS A 42 -13.42 4.69 -4.29
C HIS A 42 -12.94 5.31 -2.98
N GLU A 43 -13.04 4.57 -1.87
CA GLU A 43 -12.58 5.03 -0.55
C GLU A 43 -11.09 5.34 -0.56
N THR A 44 -10.28 4.48 -1.17
CA THR A 44 -8.82 4.66 -1.24
C THR A 44 -8.47 5.86 -2.13
N SER A 45 -9.11 5.99 -3.30
CA SER A 45 -8.86 7.13 -4.19
C SER A 45 -9.23 8.46 -3.54
N ALA A 46 -10.37 8.50 -2.83
CA ALA A 46 -10.81 9.67 -2.07
C ALA A 46 -9.82 10.00 -0.93
N PHE A 47 -9.36 8.98 -0.19
CA PHE A 47 -8.37 9.16 0.87
C PHE A 47 -7.03 9.71 0.35
N MET A 48 -6.59 9.23 -0.81
CA MET A 48 -5.36 9.65 -1.48
C MET A 48 -5.49 11.00 -2.20
N GLY A 49 -6.71 11.50 -2.44
CA GLY A 49 -6.97 12.70 -3.22
C GLY A 49 -6.64 12.55 -4.71
N VAL A 50 -6.81 11.37 -5.28
CA VAL A 50 -6.50 11.06 -6.70
C VAL A 50 -7.70 10.41 -7.40
N SER A 51 -7.67 10.33 -8.73
CA SER A 51 -8.70 9.58 -9.47
C SER A 51 -8.59 8.08 -9.25
N GLN A 52 -9.71 7.35 -9.37
CA GLN A 52 -9.71 5.88 -9.24
C GLN A 52 -8.80 5.19 -10.28
N GLU A 53 -8.66 5.77 -11.48
CA GLU A 53 -7.79 5.23 -12.53
C GLU A 53 -6.30 5.32 -12.16
N ARG A 54 -5.87 6.44 -11.56
CA ARG A 54 -4.48 6.65 -11.13
C ARG A 54 -4.17 6.02 -9.78
N MET A 55 -5.19 5.65 -9.01
CA MET A 55 -5.03 5.16 -7.64
C MET A 55 -4.14 3.92 -7.54
N PRO A 56 -4.33 2.84 -8.34
CA PRO A 56 -3.55 1.61 -8.17
C PRO A 56 -2.05 1.80 -8.35
N SER A 57 -1.64 2.53 -9.41
CA SER A 57 -0.23 2.79 -9.70
C SER A 57 0.40 3.68 -8.64
N LEU A 58 -0.25 4.78 -8.28
CA LEU A 58 0.27 5.72 -7.27
C LEU A 58 0.33 5.10 -5.88
N PHE A 59 -0.66 4.28 -5.51
CA PHE A 59 -0.69 3.58 -4.22
C PHE A 59 0.53 2.66 -4.08
N CYS A 60 0.73 1.79 -5.08
CA CYS A 60 1.84 0.84 -5.08
C CYS A 60 3.20 1.53 -5.21
N GLN A 61 3.27 2.63 -5.96
CA GLN A 61 4.50 3.42 -6.06
C GLN A 61 4.90 4.02 -4.71
N ARG A 62 3.96 4.67 -4.02
CA ARG A 62 4.20 5.28 -2.70
C ARG A 62 4.71 4.27 -1.69
N LEU A 63 4.12 3.07 -1.67
CA LEU A 63 4.56 1.98 -0.80
C LEU A 63 5.97 1.48 -1.16
N ARG A 64 6.24 1.25 -2.45
CA ARG A 64 7.57 0.83 -2.93
C ARG A 64 8.63 1.85 -2.53
N ASP A 65 8.42 3.11 -2.84
CA ASP A 65 9.40 4.18 -2.60
C ASP A 65 9.65 4.37 -1.09
N ALA A 66 8.63 4.20 -0.25
CA ALA A 66 8.78 4.25 1.20
C ALA A 66 9.50 3.03 1.80
N VAL A 67 9.32 1.84 1.22
CA VAL A 67 10.09 0.64 1.62
C VAL A 67 11.56 0.79 1.21
N LEU A 68 11.82 1.27 0.00
CA LEU A 68 13.18 1.46 -0.52
C LEU A 68 13.94 2.56 0.25
N SER A 69 13.26 3.63 0.65
CA SER A 69 13.85 4.69 1.48
C SER A 69 13.99 4.33 2.95
N GLY A 70 13.43 3.19 3.39
CA GLY A 70 13.41 2.80 4.80
C GLY A 70 12.40 3.58 5.66
N ARG A 71 11.56 4.43 5.05
CA ARG A 71 10.49 5.17 5.72
C ARG A 71 9.37 4.26 6.24
N ILE A 72 9.16 3.11 5.59
CA ILE A 72 8.27 2.04 6.05
C ILE A 72 9.08 0.76 6.22
N THR A 73 8.94 0.14 7.39
CA THR A 73 9.54 -1.14 7.73
C THR A 73 8.50 -2.25 7.80
N ALA A 74 8.95 -3.50 7.94
CA ALA A 74 8.06 -4.63 8.18
C ALA A 74 7.23 -4.47 9.46
N SER A 75 7.83 -3.86 10.47
CA SER A 75 7.19 -3.56 11.76
C SER A 75 6.02 -2.58 11.59
N ASP A 76 6.15 -1.57 10.71
CA ASP A 76 5.06 -0.63 10.45
C ASP A 76 3.85 -1.30 9.80
N ILE A 77 4.07 -2.30 8.94
CA ILE A 77 2.99 -3.09 8.33
C ILE A 77 2.32 -3.98 9.38
N ASN A 78 3.09 -4.60 10.29
CA ASN A 78 2.53 -5.37 11.41
C ASN A 78 1.64 -4.51 12.30
N SER A 79 2.02 -3.26 12.55
CA SER A 79 1.25 -2.30 13.35
C SER A 79 -0.08 -1.89 12.72
N LEU A 80 -0.28 -2.09 11.42
CA LEU A 80 -1.59 -1.87 10.77
C LEU A 80 -2.67 -2.81 11.32
N GLN A 81 -2.31 -4.04 11.67
CA GLN A 81 -3.23 -5.02 12.26
C GLN A 81 -3.68 -4.59 13.66
N LEU A 82 -2.91 -3.73 14.33
CA LEU A 82 -3.15 -3.23 15.68
C LEU A 82 -3.97 -1.93 15.72
N ASN A 83 -4.54 -1.48 14.59
CA ASN A 83 -5.27 -0.20 14.46
C ASN A 83 -4.47 1.03 14.92
N GLN A 84 -3.13 0.96 14.96
CA GLN A 84 -2.31 2.10 15.36
C GLN A 84 -2.14 3.10 14.20
N PRO A 85 -2.02 4.41 14.50
CA PRO A 85 -1.67 5.41 13.51
C PRO A 85 -0.22 5.20 13.05
N THR A 86 -0.05 4.55 11.90
CA THR A 86 1.25 4.25 11.31
C THR A 86 1.66 5.30 10.28
N GLU A 87 2.97 5.47 10.07
CA GLU A 87 3.53 6.31 8.99
C GLU A 87 3.05 5.88 7.59
N ILE A 88 2.62 4.62 7.45
CA ILE A 88 2.03 4.08 6.22
C ILE A 88 0.87 4.95 5.72
N TRP A 89 -0.02 5.42 6.60
CA TRP A 89 -1.15 6.24 6.17
C TRP A 89 -0.70 7.60 5.61
N LYS A 90 0.37 8.18 6.16
CA LYS A 90 0.96 9.42 5.63
C LYS A 90 1.57 9.17 4.26
N VAL A 91 2.32 8.09 4.11
CA VAL A 91 2.89 7.69 2.81
C VAL A 91 1.80 7.48 1.77
N ILE A 92 0.75 6.70 2.08
CA ILE A 92 -0.37 6.47 1.17
C ILE A 92 -1.04 7.78 0.79
N LYS A 93 -1.17 8.73 1.73
CA LYS A 93 -1.71 10.06 1.47
C LYS A 93 -0.78 10.97 0.67
N GLY A 94 0.49 10.62 0.52
CA GLY A 94 1.52 11.44 -0.15
C GLY A 94 2.11 12.53 0.76
N LYS A 95 2.08 12.32 2.07
CA LYS A 95 2.70 13.17 3.09
C LYS A 95 3.94 12.52 3.67
#